data_AF-A0A8C5W465-F1
#
_entry.id   AF-A0A8C5W465-F1
#
_cell.length_a   1.000
_cell.length_b   1.000
_cell.length_c   1.000
_cell.angle_alpha   90.00
_cell.angle_beta   90.00
_cell.angle_gamma   90.00
#
_symmetry.space_group_name_H-M   'P 1'
#
loop_
_entity.id
_entity.type
_entity.pdbx_description
1 polymer ?
#
loop_
_entity_poly.entity_id
_entity_poly.type
_entity_poly.pdbx_seq_one_letter_code
_entity_poly.pdbx_strand_id
1 'polypeptide(L)' 'MNLDDSVEEPEKKECSPVCVGKEDNIKKSGRMTAVVHDREVVIFYHKGEYHAMDIRCYRF' A
#
# COMPACT_ATOMS: atom_id res chain seq x y z
N MET A 1 0.45 -41.78 1.33
CA MET A 1 -0.61 -40.92 1.91
C MET A 1 -0.29 -40.85 3.40
N ASN A 2 0.08 -39.75 4.04
CA ASN A 2 -0.08 -38.33 3.76
C ASN A 2 1.27 -37.61 3.94
N LEU A 3 1.57 -36.72 3.01
CA LEU A 3 2.61 -35.70 3.17
C LEU A 3 1.84 -34.50 3.72
N ASP A 4 1.99 -34.24 5.02
CA ASP A 4 1.42 -33.06 5.66
C ASP A 4 2.13 -31.83 5.12
N ASP A 5 1.65 -31.35 3.97
CA ASP A 5 1.92 -30.03 3.44
C ASP A 5 1.26 -29.03 4.41
N SER A 6 1.97 -28.75 5.50
CA SER A 6 1.62 -27.69 6.41
C SER A 6 1.85 -26.39 5.65
N VAL A 7 0.81 -25.91 4.99
CA VAL A 7 0.75 -24.55 4.45
C VAL A 7 0.88 -23.63 5.66
N GLU A 8 2.10 -23.19 5.96
CA GLU A 8 2.31 -22.06 6.87
C GLU A 8 1.57 -20.87 6.26
N GLU A 9 0.37 -20.56 6.78
CA GLU A 9 -0.25 -19.27 6.50
C GLU A 9 0.78 -18.21 6.91
N PRO A 10 1.23 -17.34 5.99
CA PRO A 10 2.19 -16.32 6.35
C PRO A 10 1.59 -15.51 7.49
N GLU A 11 2.30 -15.43 8.60
CA GLU A 11 1.95 -14.62 9.77
C GLU A 11 1.38 -13.29 9.24
N LYS A 12 0.09 -13.03 9.50
CA LYS A 12 -0.55 -11.78 9.12
C LYS A 12 0.20 -10.67 9.85
N LYS A 13 1.21 -10.08 9.22
CA LYS A 13 1.82 -8.81 9.66
C LYS A 13 0.64 -7.89 9.95
N GLU A 14 0.55 -7.40 11.18
CA GLU A 14 -0.54 -6.53 11.59
C GLU A 14 -0.66 -5.37 10.58
N CYS A 15 -1.75 -5.37 9.80
CA CYS A 15 -2.10 -4.29 8.89
C CYS A 15 -2.65 -3.13 9.71
N SER A 16 -1.80 -2.49 10.50
CA SER A 16 -2.14 -1.26 11.21
C SER A 16 -2.13 -0.07 10.23
N PRO A 17 -3.13 0.81 10.26
CA PRO A 17 -3.15 1.97 9.37
C PRO A 17 -1.99 2.92 9.70
N VAL A 18 -1.35 3.47 8.65
CA VAL A 18 -0.25 4.45 8.79
C VAL A 18 -0.72 5.82 8.29
N CYS A 19 -0.46 6.86 9.08
CA CYS A 19 -0.71 8.23 8.64
C CYS A 19 0.37 8.66 7.63
N VAL A 20 -0.05 8.93 6.38
CA VAL A 20 0.85 9.20 5.24
C VAL A 20 0.99 10.69 4.90
N GLY A 21 0.18 11.57 5.50
CA GLY A 21 0.28 13.01 5.31
C GLY A 21 -1.03 13.77 5.54
N LYS A 22 -1.06 15.03 5.09
CA LYS A 22 -2.24 15.91 5.17
C LYS A 22 -3.08 15.83 3.89
N GLU A 23 -4.40 15.87 4.06
CA GLU A 23 -5.35 15.81 2.95
C GLU A 23 -5.19 16.98 1.96
N ASP A 24 -4.92 18.19 2.44
CA ASP A 24 -4.77 19.38 1.60
C ASP A 24 -3.57 19.26 0.63
N ASN A 25 -2.50 18.59 1.06
CA ASN A 25 -1.29 18.43 0.26
C ASN A 25 -1.54 17.55 -0.96
N ILE A 26 -2.25 16.44 -0.77
CA ILE A 26 -2.58 15.52 -1.87
C ILE A 26 -3.67 16.08 -2.77
N LYS A 27 -4.67 16.81 -2.22
CA LYS A 27 -5.66 17.52 -3.04
C LYS A 27 -5.03 18.59 -3.92
N LYS A 28 -4.00 19.30 -3.42
CA LYS A 28 -3.28 20.34 -4.19
C LYS A 28 -2.37 19.76 -5.27
N SER A 29 -1.68 18.66 -4.98
CA SER A 29 -0.70 18.05 -5.89
C SER A 29 -1.28 16.96 -6.79
N GLY A 30 -2.43 16.38 -6.44
CA GLY A 30 -3.03 15.21 -7.08
C GLY A 30 -2.32 13.88 -6.77
N ARG A 31 -1.12 13.89 -6.18
CA ARG A 31 -0.31 12.70 -5.92
C ARG A 31 0.68 12.91 -4.77
N MET A 32 0.86 11.88 -3.94
CA MET A 32 1.87 11.84 -2.88
C MET A 32 2.51 10.44 -2.81
N THR A 33 3.74 10.34 -2.31
CA THR A 33 4.44 9.07 -2.05
C THR A 33 4.71 8.91 -0.57
N ALA A 34 4.61 7.69 -0.06
CA ALA A 34 4.89 7.38 1.35
C ALA A 34 5.50 5.99 1.49
N VAL A 35 6.17 5.74 2.62
CA VAL A 35 6.65 4.42 3.01
C VAL A 35 5.70 3.87 4.08
N VAL A 36 5.09 2.71 3.81
CA VAL A 36 4.12 2.03 4.68
C VAL A 36 4.64 0.62 4.94
N HIS A 37 5.04 0.33 6.18
CA HIS A 37 5.65 -0.95 6.59
C HIS A 37 6.74 -1.43 5.61
N ASP A 38 7.68 -0.54 5.30
CA ASP A 38 8.81 -0.77 4.37
C ASP A 38 8.43 -0.93 2.89
N ARG A 39 7.19 -0.60 2.51
CA ARG A 39 6.75 -0.54 1.11
C ARG A 39 6.56 0.89 0.66
N GLU A 40 7.23 1.27 -0.44
CA GLU A 40 6.98 2.55 -1.09
C GLU A 40 5.68 2.49 -1.89
N VAL A 41 4.72 3.31 -1.47
CA VAL A 41 3.42 3.45 -2.11
C VAL A 41 3.25 4.83 -2.68
N VAL A 42 2.53 4.90 -3.81
CA VAL A 42 2.03 6.13 -4.40
C VAL A 42 0.54 6.23 -4.12
N ILE A 43 0.11 7.41 -3.68
CA ILE A 43 -1.29 7.73 -3.39
C ILE A 43 -1.72 8.81 -4.38
N PHE A 44 -2.79 8.56 -5.10
CA PHE A 44 -3.40 9.51 -6.03
C PHE A 44 -4.70 10.05 -5.45
N TYR A 45 -5.00 11.31 -5.75
CA TYR A 45 -6.31 11.90 -5.58
C TYR A 45 -6.88 12.26 -6.94
N HIS A 46 -7.96 11.59 -7.34
CA HIS A 46 -8.56 11.75 -8.65
C HIS A 46 -10.09 11.67 -8.56
N LYS A 47 -10.79 12.67 -9.11
CA LYS A 47 -12.26 12.77 -9.13
C LYS A 47 -12.95 12.60 -7.77
N GLY A 48 -12.29 12.99 -6.68
CA GLY A 48 -12.84 12.89 -5.32
C GLY A 48 -12.50 11.59 -4.58
N GLU A 49 -11.77 10.68 -5.23
CA GLU A 49 -11.37 9.39 -4.66
C GLU A 49 -9.85 9.33 -4.43
N TYR A 50 -9.47 8.52 -3.43
CA TYR A 50 -8.08 8.23 -3.08
C TYR A 50 -7.71 6.81 -3.52
N HIS A 51 -6.58 6.67 -4.20
CA HIS A 51 -6.07 5.38 -4.64
C HIS A 51 -4.62 5.20 -4.19
N ALA A 52 -4.34 4.16 -3.41
CA ALA A 52 -2.99 3.81 -2.99
C ALA A 52 -2.51 2.56 -3.74
N MET A 53 -1.29 2.59 -4.27
CA MET A 53 -0.69 1.53 -5.06
C MET A 53 0.81 1.46 -4.79
N ASP A 54 1.47 0.35 -5.12
CA ASP A 54 2.93 0.30 -5.13
C ASP A 54 3.50 1.32 -6.12
N ILE A 55 4.61 1.96 -5.76
CA ILE A 55 5.24 2.98 -6.63
C ILE A 55 5.84 2.38 -7.90
N ARG A 56 6.23 1.10 -7.85
CA ARG A 56 6.91 0.41 -8.96
C ARG A 56 5.87 -0.18 -9.91
N CYS A 57 6.04 0.08 -11.20
CA CYS A 57 5.24 -0.58 -12.23
C CYS A 57 5.51 -2.08 -12.23
N TYR A 58 4.47 -2.89 -12.38
CA TYR A 58 4.59 -4.35 -12.49
C TYR A 58 5.08 -4.82 -13.86
N ARG A 59 5.19 -3.90 -14.83
CA ARG A 59 5.72 -4.19 -16.15
C ARG A 59 7.18 -3.77 -16.20
N PHE A 60 8.06 -4.76 -16.37
CA PHE A 60 9.50 -4.58 -16.55
C PHE A 60 9.81 -4.16 -18.00
#